data_AF-R2XUT6-F1
#
_entry.id   AF-R2XUT6-F1
#
_cell.length_a   1.000
_cell.length_b   1.000
_cell.length_c   1.000
_cell.angle_alpha   90.00
_cell.angle_beta   90.00
_cell.angle_gamma   90.00
#
_symmetry.space_group_name_H-M   'P 1'
#
loop_
_entity.id
_entity.type
_entity.pdbx_description
1 polymer ?
#
loop_
_entity_poly.entity_id
_entity_poly.type
_entity_poly.pdbx_seq_one_letter_code
_entity_poly.pdbx_strand_id
1 'polypeptide(L)'
;MKAKDLLTAIQVDAEGELKQLSSYTYVFIADGKKLTNRIEVKVEEGKILLTKQPKELLTVAGLIKVLNEAKEAEIYAGDLLVFGYKLADNGIILG
;
A
#
# COMPACT_ATOMS: atom_id res chain seq x y z
N MET A 1 10.46 4.83 0.07
CA MET A 1 10.60 3.87 1.19
C MET A 1 10.66 2.45 0.61
N LYS A 2 11.35 1.49 1.27
CA LYS A 2 11.34 0.08 0.81
C LYS A 2 10.08 -0.64 1.28
N ALA A 3 9.67 -1.66 0.54
CA ALA A 3 8.48 -2.46 0.83
C ALA A 3 8.48 -3.11 2.22
N LYS A 4 9.63 -3.65 2.63
CA LYS A 4 9.80 -4.23 3.97
C LYS A 4 9.57 -3.21 5.10
N ASP A 5 10.05 -1.98 4.91
CA ASP A 5 9.96 -0.92 5.92
C ASP A 5 8.50 -0.47 6.07
N LEU A 6 7.79 -0.30 4.94
CA LEU A 6 6.36 -0.01 4.96
C LEU A 6 5.57 -1.13 5.64
N LEU A 7 5.86 -2.37 5.27
CA LEU A 7 5.19 -3.54 5.83
C LEU A 7 5.40 -3.66 7.34
N THR A 8 6.63 -3.46 7.81
CA THR A 8 6.95 -3.47 9.24
C THR A 8 6.27 -2.31 9.96
N ALA A 9 6.30 -1.10 9.40
CA ALA A 9 5.64 0.05 10.00
C ALA A 9 4.13 -0.20 10.14
N ILE A 10 3.44 -0.67 9.09
CA ILE A 10 2.01 -1.03 9.14
C ILE A 10 1.74 -2.06 10.25
N GLN A 11 2.58 -3.08 10.40
CA GLN A 11 2.41 -4.10 11.43
C GLN A 11 2.62 -3.56 12.86
N VAL A 12 3.57 -2.63 13.04
CA VAL A 12 3.87 -2.02 14.33
C VAL A 12 2.79 -1.01 14.74
N ASP A 13 2.34 -0.18 13.79
CA ASP A 13 1.35 0.88 14.01
C ASP A 13 -0.07 0.30 14.19
N ALA A 14 -0.32 -0.89 13.62
CA ALA A 14 -1.51 -1.69 13.91
C ALA A 14 -1.47 -2.39 15.30
N GLU A 15 -0.52 -2.01 16.17
CA GLU A 15 -0.30 -2.48 17.54
C GLU A 15 -0.64 -3.96 17.77
N GLY A 16 0.04 -4.85 17.03
CA GLY A 16 0.20 -6.25 17.42
C GLY A 16 -1.01 -7.18 17.26
N GLU A 17 -2.19 -6.70 16.86
CA GLU A 17 -3.32 -7.56 16.52
C GLU A 17 -3.54 -7.63 15.00
N LEU A 18 -3.39 -8.84 14.43
CA LEU A 18 -3.86 -9.22 13.09
C LEU A 18 -5.30 -8.75 12.78
N LYS A 19 -6.11 -8.47 13.81
CA LYS A 19 -7.49 -7.96 13.69
C LYS A 19 -7.59 -6.55 13.11
N GLN A 20 -6.67 -5.64 13.42
CA GLN A 20 -6.69 -4.30 12.82
C GLN A 20 -6.35 -4.37 11.33
N LEU A 21 -5.34 -5.16 10.98
CA LEU A 21 -5.01 -5.48 9.58
C LEU A 21 -6.19 -6.10 8.83
N SER A 22 -7.00 -6.93 9.49
CA SER A 22 -8.22 -7.51 8.95
C SER A 22 -9.36 -6.49 8.78
N SER A 23 -9.33 -5.41 9.55
CA SER A 23 -10.31 -4.31 9.45
C SER A 23 -10.02 -3.42 8.23
N TYR A 24 -8.75 -3.31 7.84
CA TYR A 24 -8.37 -2.59 6.63
C TYR A 24 -8.66 -3.42 5.38
N THR A 25 -9.74 -3.06 4.68
CA THR A 25 -10.14 -3.79 3.48
C THR A 25 -9.45 -3.26 2.23
N TYR A 26 -9.24 -1.94 2.16
CA TYR A 26 -8.79 -1.26 0.94
C TYR A 26 -7.50 -0.48 1.14
N VAL A 27 -6.71 -0.36 0.07
CA VAL A 27 -5.58 0.54 0.01
C VAL A 27 -6.00 1.75 -0.81
N PHE A 28 -5.66 2.94 -0.34
CA PHE A 28 -5.91 4.20 -1.01
C PHE A 28 -4.59 4.86 -1.36
N ILE A 29 -4.52 5.49 -2.53
CA ILE A 29 -3.37 6.31 -2.90
C ILE A 29 -3.81 7.78 -2.90
N ALA A 30 -3.07 8.61 -2.17
CA ALA A 30 -3.25 10.04 -2.18
C ALA A 30 -2.63 10.62 -3.45
N ASP A 31 -3.45 11.32 -4.24
CA ASP A 31 -3.00 12.08 -5.39
C ASP A 31 -3.73 13.41 -5.40
N GLY A 32 -3.00 14.45 -4.99
CA GLY A 32 -3.58 15.75 -4.71
C GLY A 32 -4.69 15.67 -3.64
N LYS A 33 -5.95 15.88 -4.06
CA LYS A 33 -7.13 15.94 -3.19
C LYS A 33 -8.05 14.70 -3.26
N LYS A 34 -7.72 13.68 -4.07
CA LYS A 34 -8.60 12.51 -4.28
C LYS A 34 -7.90 11.21 -3.89
N LEU A 35 -8.55 10.47 -3.01
CA LEU A 35 -8.20 9.10 -2.65
C LEU A 35 -8.92 8.14 -3.62
N THR A 36 -8.20 7.15 -4.15
CA THR A 36 -8.81 6.05 -4.91
C THR A 36 -8.31 4.73 -4.38
N ASN A 37 -9.23 3.77 -4.23
CA ASN A 37 -8.92 2.38 -3.89
C ASN A 37 -8.81 1.46 -5.09
N ARG A 38 -9.08 2.00 -6.29
CA ARG A 38 -8.92 1.24 -7.53
C ARG A 38 -7.51 1.43 -8.07
N ILE A 39 -6.64 0.46 -7.78
CA ILE A 39 -5.20 0.54 -7.96
C ILE A 39 -4.74 -0.80 -8.54
N GLU A 40 -3.95 -0.74 -9.60
CA GLU A 40 -3.18 -1.85 -10.14
C GLU A 40 -1.78 -1.83 -9.52
N VAL A 41 -1.26 -3.02 -9.18
CA VAL A 41 0.09 -3.17 -8.65
C VAL A 41 0.96 -3.89 -9.66
N LYS A 42 2.04 -3.24 -10.09
CA LYS A 42 3.05 -3.82 -10.97
C LYS A 42 4.38 -3.88 -10.25
N VAL A 43 4.98 -5.05 -10.22
CA VAL A 43 6.34 -5.23 -9.72
C VAL A 43 7.27 -5.26 -10.92
N GLU A 44 8.15 -4.27 -11.01
CA GLU A 44 9.27 -4.25 -11.94
C GLU A 44 10.58 -4.47 -11.16
N GLU A 45 11.70 -4.73 -11.84
CA GLU A 45 12.99 -5.04 -11.19
C GLU A 45 13.37 -3.96 -10.15
N GLY A 46 13.15 -4.27 -8.88
CA GLY A 46 13.44 -3.39 -7.74
C GLY A 46 12.39 -2.30 -7.45
N LYS A 47 11.22 -2.30 -8.10
CA LYS A 47 10.18 -1.26 -7.91
C LYS A 47 8.77 -1.84 -7.89
N ILE A 48 7.94 -1.35 -6.98
CA ILE A 48 6.50 -1.61 -6.92
C ILE A 48 5.79 -0.35 -7.42
N LEU A 49 5.20 -0.41 -8.60
CA LEU A 49 4.41 0.65 -9.20
C LEU A 49 2.94 0.43 -8.88
N LEU A 50 2.36 1.37 -8.15
CA LEU A 50 0.96 1.42 -7.82
C LEU A 50 0.29 2.46 -8.71
N THR A 51 -0.43 2.01 -9.74
CA THR A 51 -1.08 2.89 -10.71
C THR A 51 -2.59 2.86 -10.50
N LYS A 52 -3.24 4.02 -10.60
CA LYS A 52 -4.70 4.08 -10.49
C LYS A 52 -5.32 3.43 -11.71
N GLN A 53 -6.20 2.46 -11.50
CA GLN A 53 -6.92 1.81 -12.59
C GLN A 53 -8.40 1.71 -12.28
N PRO A 54 -9.28 1.76 -13.28
CA PRO A 54 -10.72 1.71 -13.05
C PRO A 54 -11.25 0.31 -12.72
N LYS A 55 -10.48 -0.75 -12.99
CA LYS A 55 -10.94 -2.15 -12.96
C LYS A 55 -10.52 -2.93 -11.71
N GLU A 56 -9.32 -2.70 -11.18
CA GLU A 56 -8.80 -3.45 -10.05
C GLU A 56 -8.98 -2.70 -8.74
N LEU A 57 -9.46 -3.42 -7.72
CA LEU A 57 -9.53 -2.95 -6.33
C LEU A 57 -8.32 -3.50 -5.59
N LEU A 58 -7.47 -2.62 -5.07
CA LEU A 58 -6.35 -3.06 -4.26
C LEU A 58 -6.80 -3.24 -2.81
N THR A 59 -6.72 -4.48 -2.35
CA THR A 59 -6.96 -4.81 -0.95
C THR A 59 -5.65 -4.74 -0.17
N VAL A 60 -5.76 -4.55 1.14
CA VAL A 60 -4.59 -4.55 2.03
C VAL A 60 -3.88 -5.91 1.98
N ALA A 61 -4.62 -7.00 1.92
CA ALA A 61 -4.05 -8.33 1.74
C ALA A 61 -3.25 -8.45 0.42
N GLY A 62 -3.78 -7.88 -0.67
CA GLY A 62 -3.07 -7.82 -1.96
C GLY A 62 -1.77 -7.02 -1.87
N LEU A 63 -1.83 -5.83 -1.26
CA LEU A 63 -0.64 -5.01 -1.04
C LEU A 63 0.39 -5.73 -0.16
N ILE A 64 -0.01 -6.31 0.97
CA ILE A 64 0.89 -7.04 1.88
C ILE A 64 1.59 -8.19 1.15
N LYS A 65 0.87 -8.90 0.28
CA LYS A 65 1.45 -9.97 -0.52
C LYS A 65 2.55 -9.44 -1.43
N VAL A 66 2.27 -8.38 -2.19
CA VAL A 66 3.25 -7.72 -3.06
C VAL A 66 4.44 -7.20 -2.26
N LEU A 67 4.21 -6.52 -1.12
CA LEU A 67 5.27 -6.02 -0.26
C LEU A 67 6.16 -7.14 0.30
N ASN A 68 5.57 -8.32 0.55
CA ASN A 68 6.32 -9.51 0.97
C ASN A 68 7.09 -10.19 -0.16
N GLU A 69 6.57 -10.17 -1.39
CA GLU A 69 7.30 -10.71 -2.56
C GLU A 69 8.45 -9.79 -2.96
N ALA A 70 8.22 -8.48 -2.93
CA ALA A 70 9.17 -7.45 -3.37
C ALA A 70 9.72 -6.63 -2.19
N LYS A 71 10.17 -7.29 -1.11
CA LYS A 71 10.64 -6.65 0.15
C LYS A 71 11.70 -5.57 -0.03
N GLU A 72 12.57 -5.73 -1.01
CA GLU A 72 13.66 -4.80 -1.28
C GLU A 72 13.29 -3.69 -2.27
N ALA A 73 12.12 -3.80 -2.89
CA ALA A 73 11.68 -2.85 -3.89
C ALA A 73 11.20 -1.55 -3.26
N GLU A 74 11.39 -0.48 -4.01
CA GLU A 74 10.87 0.83 -3.70
C GLU A 74 9.39 0.92 -4.12
N ILE A 75 8.56 1.56 -3.31
CA ILE A 75 7.14 1.74 -3.62
C ILE A 75 6.93 3.09 -4.29
N TYR A 76 6.21 3.07 -5.41
CA TYR A 76 5.83 4.24 -6.18
C TYR A 76 4.32 4.24 -6.37
N ALA A 77 3.71 5.41 -6.24
CA ALA A 77 2.31 5.69 -6.53
C ALA A 77 2.25 6.60 -7.76
N GLY A 78 1.96 6.03 -8.93
CA GLY A 78 2.21 6.70 -10.21
C GLY A 78 3.69 7.04 -10.36
N ASP A 79 4.00 8.32 -10.54
CA ASP A 79 5.38 8.84 -10.64
C ASP A 79 5.97 9.30 -9.28
N LEU A 80 5.20 9.22 -8.20
CA LEU A 80 5.63 9.67 -6.87
C LEU A 80 6.14 8.51 -6.03
N LEU A 81 7.33 8.65 -5.45
CA LEU A 81 7.81 7.70 -4.46
C LEU A 81 6.93 7.77 -3.21
N VAL A 82 6.45 6.62 -2.72
CA VAL A 82 5.74 6.54 -1.45
C VAL A 82 6.75 6.64 -0.32
N PHE A 83 6.55 7.62 0.56
CA PHE A 83 7.41 7.90 1.70
C PHE A 83 6.78 7.48 3.03
N GLY A 84 5.47 7.23 3.05
CA GLY A 84 4.79 6.74 4.24
C GLY A 84 3.38 6.25 3.95
N TYR A 85 2.66 6.04 5.03
CA TYR A 85 1.25 5.70 4.98
C TYR A 85 0.53 6.32 6.17
N LYS A 86 -0.80 6.28 6.09
CA LYS A 86 -1.70 6.66 7.15
C LYS A 86 -2.81 5.62 7.26
N LEU A 87 -3.08 5.16 8.47
CA LEU A 87 -4.23 4.29 8.74
C LEU A 87 -5.53 5.10 8.65
N ALA A 88 -6.56 4.52 8.03
CA ALA A 88 -7.89 5.09 7.91
C ALA A 88 -8.94 4.05 8.32
N ASP A 89 -10.14 4.46 8.73
CA ASP A 89 -11.18 3.56 9.27
C ASP A 89 -11.44 2.29 8.44
N ASN A 90 -11.35 2.34 7.11
CA ASN A 90 -11.60 1.20 6.22
C ASN A 90 -10.39 0.80 5.35
N GLY A 91 -9.19 1.31 5.65
CA GLY A 91 -8.04 1.05 4.79
C GLY A 91 -6.72 1.72 5.16
N ILE A 92 -5.76 1.60 4.26
CA ILE A 92 -4.43 2.22 4.39
C ILE A 92 -4.27 3.26 3.27
N ILE A 93 -3.93 4.49 3.63
CA ILE A 93 -3.63 5.56 2.67
C ILE A 93 -2.12 5.63 2.48
N LEU A 94 -1.64 5.51 1.24
CA LEU A 94 -0.23 5.66 0.86
C LEU A 94 0.05 7.08 0.37
N GLY A 95 1.19 7.65 0.76
CA GLY A 95 1.63 8.99 0.39
C GLY A 95 3.11 9.27 0.60
#